data_AF-A0A517Y9S0-F1
#
_entry.id   AF-A0A517Y9S0-F1
#
_cell.length_a   1.000
_cell.length_b   1.000
_cell.length_c   1.000
_cell.angle_alpha   90.00
_cell.angle_beta   90.00
_cell.angle_gamma   90.00
#
_symmetry.space_group_name_H-M   'P 1'
#
loop_
_entity.id
_entity.type
_entity.pdbx_description
1 polymer ?
#
loop_
_entity_poly.entity_id
_entity_poly.type
_entity_poly.pdbx_seq_one_letter_code
_entity_poly.pdbx_strand_id
1 'polypeptide(L)'
;MLPNLLGSTNIPVLQQVLNFAQARHGVLAGNIANINTPGYKTRDLSVEVFEKRLKDAIEQSKFGSSQPLSAGMSMTDPEDPIRKVSESMTNLLYHDETNIDLEQQVTEINKNQILHSLALQVMTNQMQLLQSAISERV
;
A
#
# COMPACT_ATOMS: atom_id res chain seq x y z
N MET A 1 4.41 18.50 -15.34
CA MET A 1 5.71 18.68 -14.65
C MET A 1 5.71 18.10 -13.23
N LEU A 2 4.75 18.44 -12.37
CA LEU A 2 4.57 17.79 -11.05
C LEU A 2 4.43 16.24 -11.08
N PRO A 3 3.72 15.64 -12.05
CA PRO A 3 3.62 14.19 -12.20
C PRO A 3 4.94 13.42 -12.17
N ASN A 4 5.92 13.85 -12.98
CA ASN A 4 7.18 13.13 -13.12
C ASN A 4 8.08 13.30 -11.88
N LEU A 5 7.94 14.40 -11.15
CA LEU A 5 8.64 14.59 -9.87
C LEU A 5 8.13 13.61 -8.82
N LEU A 6 6.80 13.45 -8.69
CA LEU A 6 6.19 12.52 -7.75
C LEU A 6 6.54 11.05 -8.07
N GLY A 7 6.63 10.69 -9.35
CA GLY A 7 7.05 9.35 -9.79
C GLY A 7 8.51 8.99 -9.46
N SER A 8 9.38 9.99 -9.27
CA SER A 8 10.79 9.78 -8.87
C SER A 8 11.01 9.67 -7.36
N THR A 9 9.95 9.88 -6.56
CA THR A 9 10.00 9.81 -5.09
C THR A 9 9.41 8.50 -4.57
N ASN A 10 9.45 8.28 -3.25
CA ASN A 10 8.85 7.10 -2.62
C ASN A 10 7.32 7.22 -2.44
N ILE A 11 6.69 8.29 -2.94
CA ILE A 11 5.25 8.55 -2.80
C ILE A 11 4.39 7.44 -3.42
N PRO A 12 4.68 6.91 -4.64
CA PRO A 12 3.90 5.82 -5.22
C PRO A 12 3.93 4.54 -4.37
N VAL A 13 5.07 4.26 -3.73
CA VAL A 13 5.22 3.12 -2.82
C VAL A 13 4.38 3.32 -1.56
N LEU A 14 4.46 4.50 -0.94
CA LEU A 14 3.69 4.82 0.26
C LEU A 14 2.18 4.82 0.01
N GLN A 15 1.77 5.33 -1.16
CA GLN A 15 0.37 5.24 -1.60
C GLN A 15 -0.09 3.78 -1.62
N GLN A 16 0.77 2.86 -2.05
CA GLN A 16 0.40 1.46 -2.14
C GLN A 16 0.30 0.76 -0.78
N VAL A 17 1.16 1.15 0.17
CA VAL A 17 1.04 0.72 1.58
C VAL A 17 -0.26 1.24 2.20
N LEU A 18 -0.64 2.50 1.94
CA LEU A 18 -1.89 3.08 2.43
C LEU A 18 -3.12 2.37 1.86
N ASN A 19 -3.13 2.11 0.55
CA ASN A 19 -4.20 1.35 -0.11
C ASN A 19 -4.35 -0.04 0.50
N PHE A 20 -3.23 -0.75 0.72
CA PHE A 20 -3.24 -2.05 1.39
C PHE A 20 -3.83 -1.96 2.80
N ALA A 21 -3.33 -1.02 3.61
CA ALA A 21 -3.79 -0.88 4.98
C ALA A 21 -5.28 -0.52 5.04
N GLN A 22 -5.77 0.36 4.17
CA GLN A 22 -7.19 0.70 4.08
C GLN A 22 -8.04 -0.53 3.68
N ALA A 23 -7.61 -1.29 2.69
CA ALA A 23 -8.32 -2.51 2.26
C ALA A 23 -8.37 -3.55 3.39
N ARG A 24 -7.25 -3.74 4.10
CA ARG A 24 -7.15 -4.70 5.22
C ARG A 24 -8.04 -4.28 6.39
N HIS A 25 -8.13 -2.98 6.70
CA HIS A 25 -9.07 -2.47 7.71
C HIS A 25 -10.52 -2.84 7.39
N GLY A 26 -10.93 -2.73 6.13
CA GLY A 26 -12.27 -3.16 5.69
C GLY A 26 -12.53 -4.64 5.93
N VAL A 27 -11.53 -5.49 5.65
CA VAL A 27 -11.62 -6.94 5.89
C VAL A 27 -11.69 -7.27 7.39
N LEU A 28 -10.82 -6.67 8.21
CA LEU A 28 -10.79 -6.90 9.66
C LEU A 28 -12.07 -6.40 10.35
N ALA A 29 -12.58 -5.23 9.94
CA ALA A 29 -13.87 -4.71 10.42
C ALA A 29 -15.02 -5.65 10.04
N GLY A 30 -15.00 -6.21 8.83
CA GLY A 30 -15.95 -7.22 8.38
C GLY A 30 -15.94 -8.48 9.27
N ASN A 31 -14.76 -8.95 9.69
CA ASN A 31 -14.68 -10.08 10.62
C ASN A 31 -15.28 -9.76 12.00
N ILE A 32 -15.01 -8.58 12.56
CA ILE A 32 -15.61 -8.16 13.84
C ILE A 32 -17.12 -8.07 13.72
N ALA A 33 -17.64 -7.49 12.64
CA ALA A 33 -19.08 -7.38 12.41
C ALA A 33 -19.77 -8.76 12.33
N ASN A 34 -19.06 -9.78 11.83
CA ASN A 34 -19.60 -11.12 11.66
C ASN A 34 -19.15 -12.13 12.72
N ILE A 35 -18.51 -11.68 13.81
CA ILE A 35 -17.95 -12.58 14.84
C ILE A 35 -18.97 -13.55 15.45
N ASN A 36 -20.22 -13.09 15.61
CA ASN A 36 -21.33 -13.88 16.16
C ASN A 36 -22.17 -14.57 15.07
N THR A 37 -21.72 -14.58 13.81
CA THR A 37 -22.46 -15.16 12.69
C THR A 37 -22.12 -16.65 12.54
N PRO A 38 -23.07 -17.58 12.72
CA PRO A 38 -22.81 -19.00 12.59
C PRO A 38 -22.26 -19.37 11.21
N GLY A 39 -21.17 -20.12 11.15
CA GLY A 39 -20.54 -20.57 9.91
C GLY A 39 -19.77 -19.50 9.14
N TYR A 40 -19.58 -18.29 9.69
CA TYR A 40 -18.73 -17.28 9.09
C TYR A 40 -17.25 -17.70 9.18
N LYS A 41 -16.51 -17.47 8.08
CA LYS A 41 -15.07 -17.74 7.98
C LYS A 41 -14.31 -16.43 7.97
N THR A 42 -13.32 -16.31 8.85
CA THR A 42 -12.46 -15.13 8.92
C THR A 42 -11.67 -14.99 7.64
N ARG A 43 -11.45 -13.75 7.25
CA ARG A 43 -10.68 -13.39 6.06
C ARG A 43 -9.57 -12.44 6.48
N ASP A 44 -8.43 -12.51 5.83
CA ASP A 44 -7.39 -11.48 5.99
C ASP A 44 -6.64 -11.26 4.68
N LEU A 45 -5.96 -10.12 4.59
CA LEU A 45 -5.01 -9.81 3.52
C LEU A 45 -3.61 -10.12 4.03
N SER A 46 -2.91 -11.04 3.36
CA SER A 46 -1.55 -11.43 3.75
C SER A 46 -0.57 -10.27 3.61
N VAL A 47 -0.03 -9.81 4.75
CA VAL A 47 1.00 -8.76 4.82
C VAL A 47 2.30 -9.25 4.19
N GLU A 48 2.72 -10.47 4.48
CA GLU A 48 3.97 -11.04 3.95
C GLU A 48 3.99 -11.11 2.42
N VAL A 49 2.88 -11.56 1.83
CA VAL A 49 2.77 -11.64 0.36
C VAL A 49 2.70 -10.23 -0.24
N PHE A 50 2.02 -9.28 0.42
CA PHE A 50 2.02 -7.88 0.00
C PHE A 50 3.42 -7.27 0.02
N GLU A 51 4.16 -7.41 1.13
CA GLU A 51 5.52 -6.88 1.29
C GLU A 51 6.46 -7.47 0.26
N LYS A 52 6.37 -8.79 0.01
CA LYS A 52 7.16 -9.44 -1.04
C LYS A 52 6.86 -8.86 -2.42
N ARG A 53 5.59 -8.74 -2.80
CA ARG A 53 5.19 -8.17 -4.10
C ARG A 53 5.61 -6.71 -4.24
N LEU A 54 5.46 -5.93 -3.17
CA LEU A 54 5.86 -4.53 -3.17
C LEU A 54 7.38 -4.39 -3.34
N LYS A 55 8.16 -5.24 -2.66
CA LYS A 55 9.61 -5.29 -2.81
C LYS A 55 10.01 -5.68 -4.23
N ASP A 56 9.42 -6.74 -4.78
CA ASP A 56 9.68 -7.18 -6.16
C ASP A 56 9.37 -6.06 -7.17
N ALA A 57 8.28 -5.32 -6.96
CA ALA A 57 7.90 -4.20 -7.80
C ALA A 57 8.87 -3.00 -7.69
N ILE A 58 9.40 -2.73 -6.49
CA ILE A 58 10.44 -1.71 -6.26
C ILE A 58 11.75 -2.11 -6.94
N GLU A 59 12.12 -3.38 -6.90
CA GLU A 59 13.33 -3.86 -7.57
C GLU A 59 13.17 -3.74 -9.09
N GLN A 60 12.04 -4.18 -9.65
CA GLN A 60 11.75 -4.06 -11.09
C GLN A 60 11.76 -2.61 -11.58
N SER A 61 11.21 -1.66 -10.82
CA SER A 61 11.22 -0.25 -11.21
C SER A 61 12.63 0.35 -11.23
N LYS A 62 13.53 -0.08 -10.34
CA LYS A 62 14.95 0.33 -10.32
C LYS A 62 15.77 -0.25 -11.48
N PHE A 63 15.46 -1.46 -11.93
CA PHE A 63 16.16 -2.09 -13.07
C PHE A 63 15.66 -1.56 -14.43
N GLY A 64 14.38 -1.20 -14.55
CA GLY A 64 13.78 -0.61 -15.75
C GLY A 64 14.25 0.82 -16.07
N SER A 65 14.81 1.54 -15.09
CA SER A 65 15.32 2.93 -15.24
C SER A 65 16.66 3.08 -15.98
N SER A 66 17.16 2.04 -16.66
CA SER A 66 18.41 2.07 -17.44
C SER A 66 18.28 2.63 -18.86
N GLN A 67 17.10 3.11 -19.27
CA GLN A 67 16.93 3.89 -20.51
C GLN A 67 16.88 5.39 -20.21
N PRO A 68 17.58 6.24 -20.99
CA PRO A 68 17.59 7.68 -20.77
C PRO A 68 16.16 8.21 -20.88
N LEU A 69 15.63 8.76 -19.78
CA LEU A 69 14.31 9.37 -19.74
C LEU A 69 14.24 10.49 -20.77
N SER A 70 13.69 10.18 -21.94
CA SER A 70 13.20 11.18 -22.87
C SER A 70 12.03 11.92 -22.20
N ALA A 71 12.12 13.24 -22.20
CA ALA A 71 11.11 14.14 -21.69
C ALA A 71 9.79 13.96 -22.45
N GLY A 72 8.94 13.04 -22.01
CA GLY A 72 7.64 12.81 -22.65
C GLY A 72 6.87 11.54 -22.26
N MET A 73 7.47 10.58 -21.56
CA MET A 73 6.76 9.33 -21.22
C MET A 73 5.89 9.49 -19.96
N SER A 74 4.68 9.96 -20.25
CA SER A 74 3.37 9.57 -19.70
C SER A 74 3.33 8.79 -18.37
N MET A 75 2.64 9.39 -17.40
CA MET A 75 1.97 8.72 -16.26
C MET A 75 0.93 7.64 -16.66
N THR A 76 0.84 7.29 -17.93
CA THR A 76 -0.14 6.36 -18.52
C THR A 76 0.52 5.10 -19.06
N ASP A 77 1.66 4.68 -18.50
CA ASP A 77 2.16 3.35 -18.82
C ASP A 77 1.47 2.33 -17.91
N PRO A 78 0.51 1.51 -18.42
CA PRO A 78 -0.11 0.43 -17.67
C PRO A 78 0.90 -0.64 -17.21
N GLU A 79 2.17 -0.54 -17.62
CA GLU A 79 3.25 -1.44 -17.25
C GLU A 79 3.95 -1.11 -15.92
N ASP A 80 3.64 -0.02 -15.21
CA ASP A 80 4.31 0.31 -13.94
C ASP A 80 4.08 -0.81 -12.88
N PRO A 81 5.13 -1.53 -12.48
CA PRO A 81 5.02 -2.66 -11.56
C PRO A 81 4.46 -2.25 -10.19
N ILE A 82 4.65 -1.00 -9.75
CA ILE A 82 4.13 -0.49 -8.47
C ILE A 82 2.60 -0.35 -8.49
N ARG A 83 2.01 0.03 -9.64
CA ARG A 83 0.54 0.11 -9.81
C ARG A 83 -0.10 -1.28 -9.86
N LYS A 84 0.56 -2.26 -10.48
CA LYS A 84 0.06 -3.64 -10.55
C LYS A 84 -0.11 -4.29 -9.17
N VAL A 85 0.61 -3.81 -8.14
CA VAL A 85 0.45 -4.30 -6.76
C VAL A 85 -1.00 -4.11 -6.26
N SER A 86 -1.64 -2.95 -6.49
CA SER A 86 -3.05 -2.74 -6.07
C SER A 86 -4.05 -3.60 -6.83
N GLU A 87 -3.80 -3.86 -8.12
CA GLU A 87 -4.71 -4.68 -8.92
C GLU A 87 -4.68 -6.15 -8.44
N SER A 88 -3.57 -6.56 -7.84
CA SER A 88 -3.38 -7.92 -7.31
C SER A 88 -3.90 -8.13 -5.88
N MET A 89 -4.53 -7.11 -5.26
CA MET A 89 -5.01 -7.19 -3.87
C MET A 89 -5.99 -8.35 -3.64
N THR A 90 -6.79 -8.70 -4.66
CA THR A 90 -7.73 -9.83 -4.60
C THR A 90 -7.02 -11.17 -4.37
N ASN A 91 -5.79 -11.34 -4.85
CA ASN A 91 -4.98 -12.54 -4.67
C ASN A 91 -4.26 -12.61 -3.32
N LEU A 92 -4.45 -11.61 -2.43
CA LEU A 92 -3.89 -11.61 -1.07
C LEU A 92 -4.90 -12.10 -0.03
N LEU A 93 -6.16 -12.25 -0.44
CA LEU A 93 -7.25 -12.65 0.43
C LEU A 93 -7.15 -14.14 0.72
N TYR A 94 -6.99 -14.46 2.00
CA TYR A 94 -6.99 -15.83 2.52
C TYR A 94 -8.12 -15.99 3.55
N HIS A 95 -8.59 -17.22 3.70
CA HIS A 95 -9.64 -17.60 4.66
C HIS A 95 -9.04 -18.48 5.73
N ASP A 96 -9.20 -18.10 6.99
CA ASP A 96 -8.81 -18.95 8.10
C ASP A 96 -10.02 -19.77 8.60
N GLU A 97 -9.78 -21.02 9.00
CA GLU A 97 -10.80 -21.94 9.56
C GLU A 97 -10.79 -21.93 11.10
N THR A 98 -10.00 -21.05 11.72
CA THR A 98 -9.87 -20.93 13.17
C THR A 98 -11.05 -20.19 13.78
N ASN A 99 -11.42 -20.53 15.03
CA ASN A 99 -12.42 -19.81 15.80
C ASN A 99 -12.06 -18.33 15.91
N ILE A 100 -13.05 -17.46 15.68
CA ILE A 100 -12.88 -16.01 15.65
C ILE A 100 -12.66 -15.50 17.08
N ASP A 101 -11.44 -15.07 17.38
CA ASP A 101 -11.13 -14.42 18.65
C ASP A 101 -11.17 -12.89 18.48
N LEU A 102 -12.08 -12.23 19.22
CA LEU A 102 -12.25 -10.78 19.19
C LEU A 102 -10.96 -10.05 19.55
N GLU A 103 -10.23 -10.56 20.54
CA GLU A 103 -9.03 -9.94 21.06
C GLU A 103 -7.90 -9.97 20.02
N GLN A 104 -7.81 -11.06 19.27
CA GLN A 104 -6.92 -11.17 18.11
C GLN A 104 -7.31 -10.20 16.99
N GLN A 105 -8.60 -10.11 16.65
CA GLN A 105 -9.06 -9.19 15.61
C GLN A 105 -8.79 -7.72 15.97
N VAL A 106 -9.01 -7.33 17.22
CA VAL A 106 -8.69 -5.98 17.71
C VAL A 106 -7.18 -5.74 17.68
N THR A 107 -6.38 -6.75 18.00
CA THR A 107 -4.91 -6.66 17.92
C THR A 107 -4.45 -6.43 16.48
N GLU A 108 -4.99 -7.16 15.51
CA GLU A 108 -4.66 -6.97 14.09
C GLU A 108 -5.10 -5.61 13.55
N ILE A 109 -6.27 -5.10 13.97
CA ILE A 109 -6.68 -3.73 13.63
C ILE A 109 -5.69 -2.71 14.17
N ASN A 110 -5.24 -2.85 15.42
CA ASN A 110 -4.27 -1.92 16.00
C ASN A 110 -2.93 -1.96 15.25
N LYS A 111 -2.42 -3.14 14.90
CA LYS A 111 -1.21 -3.28 14.07
C LYS A 111 -1.37 -2.58 12.72
N ASN A 112 -2.50 -2.79 12.05
CA ASN A 112 -2.78 -2.19 10.75
C ASN A 112 -2.95 -0.66 10.85
N GLN A 113 -3.54 -0.17 11.93
CA GLN A 113 -3.66 1.27 12.21
C GLN A 113 -2.29 1.93 12.40
N ILE A 114 -1.36 1.27 13.11
CA ILE A 114 0.01 1.75 13.28
C ILE A 114 0.71 1.84 11.92
N LEU A 115 0.62 0.80 11.09
CA LEU A 115 1.19 0.77 9.74
C LEU A 115 0.65 1.94 8.88
N HIS A 116 -0.66 2.12 8.88
CA HIS A 116 -1.33 3.20 8.13
C HIS A 116 -0.85 4.58 8.59
N SER A 117 -0.81 4.80 9.91
CA SER A 117 -0.41 6.09 10.50
C SER A 117 1.06 6.42 10.20
N LEU A 118 1.94 5.42 10.27
CA LEU A 118 3.35 5.56 9.91
C LEU A 118 3.51 5.92 8.43
N ALA A 119 2.82 5.22 7.53
CA ALA A 119 2.88 5.51 6.09
C ALA A 119 2.41 6.94 5.77
N LEU A 120 1.32 7.40 6.40
CA LEU A 120 0.84 8.78 6.27
C LEU A 120 1.86 9.81 6.78
N GLN A 121 2.50 9.55 7.92
CA GLN A 121 3.48 10.46 8.50
C GLN A 121 4.70 10.60 7.57
N VAL A 122 5.22 9.48 7.04
CA VAL A 122 6.35 9.50 6.10
C VAL A 122 5.97 10.22 4.81
N MET A 123 4.76 9.98 4.28
CA MET A 123 4.26 10.67 3.08
C MET A 123 4.13 12.18 3.29
N THR A 124 3.59 12.60 4.44
CA THR A 124 3.44 14.00 4.80
C THR A 124 4.79 14.70 4.90
N ASN A 125 5.77 14.06 5.55
CA ASN A 125 7.13 14.59 5.63
C ASN A 125 7.78 14.75 4.24
N GLN A 126 7.58 13.79 3.33
CA GLN A 126 8.07 13.92 1.94
C GLN A 126 7.42 15.10 1.22
N MET A 127 6.11 15.29 1.37
CA MET A 127 5.40 16.42 0.78
C MET A 127 5.90 17.76 1.33
N GLN A 128 6.19 17.85 2.63
CA GLN A 128 6.75 19.05 3.25
C GLN A 128 8.15 19.36 2.71
N LEU A 129 9.01 18.34 2.55
CA LEU A 129 10.34 18.50 1.95
C LEU A 129 10.26 19.02 0.52
N LEU A 130 9.32 18.48 -0.29
CA LEU A 130 9.09 18.96 -1.65
C LEU A 130 8.60 20.42 -1.67
N GLN A 131 7.68 20.79 -0.78
CA GLN A 131 7.20 22.17 -0.66
C GLN A 131 8.31 23.14 -0.25
N SER A 132 9.17 22.74 0.69
CA SER A 132 10.33 23.54 1.11
C SER A 132 11.31 23.76 -0.04
N ALA A 133 11.65 22.70 -0.78
CA ALA A 133 12.58 22.77 -1.91
C ALA A 133 12.06 23.63 -3.06
N ILE A 134 10.73 23.67 -3.27
CA ILE A 134 10.09 24.55 -4.26
C ILE A 134 10.08 26.01 -3.75
N SER A 135 9.77 26.21 -2.46
CA SER A 135 9.64 27.55 -1.87
C SER A 135 10.97 28.28 -1.69
N GLU A 136 12.08 27.58 -1.40
CA GLU A 136 13.43 28.19 -1.33
C GLU A 136 13.99 28.60 -2.69
N ARG A 137 13.37 28.17 -3.79
CA ARG A 137 13.86 28.40 -5.16
C ARG A 137 13.22 29.63 -5.83
N VAL A 138 12.58 30.51 -5.06
CA VAL A 138 11.97 31.77 -5.51
C VAL A 138 12.63 32.96 -4.85
#